data_AF-A0A522BJR0-F1
#
_entry.id   AF-A0A522BJR0-F1
#
_cell.length_a   1.000
_cell.length_b   1.000
_cell.length_c   1.000
_cell.angle_alpha   90.00
_cell.angle_beta   90.00
_cell.angle_gamma   90.00
#
_symmetry.space_group_name_H-M   'P 1'
#
loop_
_entity.id
_entity.type
_entity.pdbx_description
1 polymer ?
#
loop_
_entity_poly.entity_id
_entity_poly.type
_entity_poly.pdbx_seq_one_letter_code
_entity_poly.pdbx_strand_id
1 'polypeptide(L)'
;MELQAILNQVTSFSSGIAEQLTKMAMAMAAVGVLSMALIQTAKDILPLRRIFQTWKVREWLGNETGPYRLELELFRSNATQSKDSLRGDNFLKIAEKDLLKLSTAGDPMALYSLPIEQLCGQLNAAAQVVLDYPWEYPELLGCLSTHARIDDMRLLWRQPSPDNPKPTQEQVDARTRVAHQVQRSIDGLQIAASSQWQYGLQVSSFVISFLICYIGILSVNGNNNLATAVVFGLAGGFFAPVARDLLASLQQMRKS
;
A
#
# COMPACT_ATOMS: atom_id res chain seq x y z
N MET A 1 66.58 11.53 6.80
CA MET A 1 65.86 12.54 5.99
C MET A 1 64.80 11.91 5.09
N GLU A 2 65.06 10.79 4.40
CA GLU A 2 64.07 10.17 3.49
C GLU A 2 62.77 9.69 4.15
N LEU A 3 62.82 9.11 5.36
CA LEU A 3 61.61 8.66 6.08
C LEU A 3 60.63 9.81 6.39
N GLN A 4 61.14 11.00 6.73
CA GLN A 4 60.32 12.17 7.02
C GLN A 4 59.64 12.71 5.75
N ALA A 5 60.31 12.63 4.60
CA ALA A 5 59.72 13.01 3.32
C ALA A 5 58.53 12.10 2.95
N ILE A 6 58.68 10.78 3.12
CA ILE A 6 57.61 9.80 2.87
C ILE A 6 56.42 10.04 3.80
N LEU A 7 56.66 10.25 5.11
CA LEU A 7 55.59 10.52 6.07
C LEU A 7 54.80 11.80 5.72
N ASN A 8 55.48 12.87 5.30
CA ASN A 8 54.82 14.10 4.87
C ASN A 8 54.01 13.93 3.58
N GLN A 9 54.44 13.06 2.68
CA GLN A 9 53.69 12.74 1.46
C GLN A 9 52.43 11.91 1.76
N VAL A 10 52.52 10.96 2.69
CA VAL A 10 51.37 10.16 3.13
C VAL A 10 50.33 11.02 3.87
N THR A 11 50.76 11.93 4.74
CA THR A 11 49.83 12.81 5.48
C THR A 11 49.12 13.82 4.57
N SER A 12 49.83 14.41 3.60
CA SER A 12 49.22 15.32 2.62
C SER A 12 48.28 14.60 1.64
N PHE A 13 48.61 13.38 1.24
CA PHE A 13 47.70 12.54 0.45
C PHE A 13 46.43 12.20 1.25
N SER A 14 46.59 11.81 2.52
CA SER A 14 45.47 11.49 3.41
C SER A 14 44.53 12.68 3.64
N SER A 15 45.07 13.87 3.89
CA SER A 15 44.26 15.08 4.09
C SER A 15 43.53 15.51 2.81
N GLY A 16 44.17 15.37 1.64
CA GLY A 16 43.54 15.64 0.35
C GLY A 16 42.35 14.71 0.07
N ILE A 17 42.49 13.42 0.37
CA ILE A 17 41.37 12.46 0.29
C ILE A 17 40.26 12.86 1.26
N ALA A 18 40.59 13.17 2.51
CA ALA A 18 39.60 13.53 3.53
C ALA A 18 38.78 14.76 3.14
N GLU A 19 39.42 15.79 2.58
CA GLU A 19 38.72 17.00 2.12
C GLU A 19 37.77 16.71 0.95
N GLN A 20 38.22 15.93 -0.04
CA GLN A 20 37.37 15.53 -1.16
C GLN A 20 36.18 14.68 -0.70
N LEU A 21 36.42 13.70 0.17
CA LEU A 21 35.37 12.87 0.75
C LEU A 21 34.36 13.72 1.54
N THR A 22 34.83 14.73 2.27
CA THR A 22 33.94 15.63 3.03
C THR A 22 33.05 16.46 2.11
N LYS A 23 33.61 17.01 1.02
CA LYS A 23 32.82 17.76 0.02
C LYS A 23 31.79 16.87 -0.67
N MET A 24 32.19 15.65 -1.05
CA MET A 24 31.27 14.67 -1.65
C MET A 24 30.16 14.26 -0.68
N ALA A 25 30.51 13.98 0.59
CA ALA A 25 29.53 13.65 1.62
C ALA A 25 28.53 14.79 1.85
N MET A 26 29.00 16.04 1.90
CA MET A 26 28.15 17.21 2.05
C MET A 26 27.20 17.39 0.85
N ALA A 27 27.71 17.21 -0.37
CA ALA A 27 26.89 17.27 -1.58
C ALA A 27 25.83 16.15 -1.60
N MET A 28 26.22 14.91 -1.25
CA MET A 28 25.30 13.78 -1.17
C MET A 28 24.22 14.00 -0.10
N ALA A 29 24.59 14.54 1.06
CA ALA A 29 23.65 14.88 2.11
C ALA A 29 22.65 15.95 1.64
N ALA A 30 23.13 17.00 0.97
CA ALA A 30 22.26 18.04 0.41
C ALA A 30 21.28 17.47 -0.65
N VAL A 31 21.74 16.60 -1.54
CA VAL A 31 20.89 15.92 -2.52
C VAL A 31 19.87 15.02 -1.83
N GLY A 32 20.28 14.27 -0.80
CA GLY A 32 19.38 13.44 -0.01
C GLY A 32 18.26 14.24 0.67
N VAL A 33 18.60 15.37 1.29
CA VAL A 33 17.63 16.29 1.91
C VAL A 33 16.68 16.87 0.87
N LEU A 34 17.20 17.33 -0.27
CA LEU A 34 16.39 17.88 -1.36
C LEU A 34 15.44 16.84 -1.95
N SER A 35 15.93 15.61 -2.18
CA SER A 35 15.14 14.49 -2.68
C SER A 35 13.99 14.15 -1.72
N MET A 36 14.28 14.07 -0.42
CA MET A 36 13.25 13.84 0.61
C MET A 36 12.19 14.95 0.63
N ALA A 37 12.62 16.22 0.55
CA ALA A 37 11.70 17.36 0.50
C ALA A 37 10.79 17.27 -0.73
N LEU A 38 11.35 16.99 -1.92
CA LEU A 38 10.58 16.83 -3.15
C LEU A 38 9.56 15.69 -3.07
N ILE A 39 9.95 14.54 -2.52
CA ILE A 39 9.04 13.39 -2.34
C ILE A 39 7.92 13.75 -1.38
N GLN A 40 8.23 14.46 -0.29
CA GLN A 40 7.24 14.85 0.69
C GLN A 40 6.26 15.88 0.11
N THR A 41 6.77 16.90 -0.59
CA THR A 41 5.95 17.85 -1.33
C THR A 41 5.08 17.16 -2.38
N ALA A 42 5.62 16.20 -3.13
CA ALA A 42 4.86 15.44 -4.11
C ALA A 42 3.75 14.60 -3.45
N LYS A 43 4.03 13.98 -2.29
CA LYS A 43 3.03 13.22 -1.52
C LYS A 43 1.91 14.10 -0.96
N ASP A 44 2.23 15.33 -0.58
CA ASP A 44 1.27 16.25 0.03
C ASP A 44 0.41 16.96 -1.03
N ILE A 45 0.97 17.23 -2.21
CA ILE A 45 0.25 17.87 -3.33
C ILE A 45 -0.57 16.86 -4.12
N LEU A 46 -0.01 15.67 -4.39
CA LEU A 46 -0.65 14.69 -5.24
C LEU A 46 -1.46 13.69 -4.41
N PRO A 47 -2.70 13.36 -4.80
CA PRO A 47 -3.51 12.35 -4.12
C PRO A 47 -3.04 10.92 -4.44
N LEU A 48 -1.73 10.67 -4.48
CA LEU A 48 -1.12 9.38 -4.85
C LEU A 48 -1.59 8.25 -3.93
N ARG A 49 -1.67 8.52 -2.62
CA ARG A 49 -2.17 7.55 -1.65
C ARG A 49 -3.59 7.13 -2.00
N ARG A 50 -4.46 8.10 -2.30
CA ARG A 50 -5.87 7.87 -2.64
C ARG A 50 -6.01 7.01 -3.89
N ILE A 51 -5.27 7.36 -4.93
CA ILE A 51 -5.29 6.59 -6.19
C ILE A 51 -4.80 5.16 -5.95
N PHE A 52 -3.69 4.99 -5.23
CA PHE A 52 -3.13 3.68 -4.90
C PHE A 52 -4.10 2.84 -4.07
N GLN A 53 -4.69 3.40 -3.01
CA GLN A 53 -5.64 2.69 -2.16
C GLN A 53 -6.92 2.31 -2.90
N THR A 54 -7.45 3.21 -3.74
CA THR A 54 -8.62 2.90 -4.59
C THR A 54 -8.31 1.73 -5.51
N TRP A 55 -7.16 1.76 -6.18
CA TRP A 55 -6.72 0.68 -7.05
C TRP A 55 -6.57 -0.64 -6.27
N LYS A 56 -5.91 -0.62 -5.10
CA LYS A 56 -5.71 -1.81 -4.29
C LYS A 56 -6.97 -2.42 -3.72
N VAL A 57 -7.90 -1.60 -3.25
CA VAL A 57 -9.19 -2.11 -2.75
C VAL A 57 -9.99 -2.73 -3.89
N ARG A 58 -10.01 -2.11 -5.08
CA ARG A 58 -10.69 -2.67 -6.26
C ARG A 58 -10.07 -3.97 -6.76
N GLU A 59 -8.74 -4.02 -6.82
CA GLU A 59 -8.00 -5.23 -7.17
C GLU A 59 -8.31 -6.36 -6.17
N TRP A 60 -8.28 -6.06 -4.87
CA TRP A 60 -8.59 -7.01 -3.81
C TRP A 60 -10.04 -7.52 -3.89
N LEU A 61 -11.02 -6.63 -4.07
CA LEU A 61 -12.42 -7.01 -4.24
C LEU A 61 -12.66 -7.81 -5.54
N GLY A 62 -11.80 -7.66 -6.54
CA GLY A 62 -11.96 -8.26 -7.87
C GLY A 62 -11.21 -9.58 -8.10
N ASN A 63 -10.10 -9.82 -7.41
CA ASN A 63 -9.14 -10.86 -7.82
C ASN A 63 -9.68 -12.30 -7.74
N GLU A 64 -10.78 -12.59 -7.04
CA GLU A 64 -11.17 -13.98 -6.79
C GLU A 64 -12.68 -14.22 -6.53
N THR A 65 -13.57 -13.35 -7.04
CA THR A 65 -15.03 -13.50 -6.84
C THR A 65 -15.69 -14.58 -7.70
N GLY A 66 -14.93 -15.24 -8.58
CA GLY A 66 -15.44 -16.17 -9.59
C GLY A 66 -16.38 -17.25 -9.06
N PRO A 67 -15.99 -18.06 -8.06
CA PRO A 67 -16.83 -19.13 -7.52
C PRO A 67 -18.14 -18.63 -6.88
N TYR A 68 -18.07 -17.53 -6.11
CA TYR A 68 -19.25 -16.98 -5.43
C TYR A 68 -20.19 -16.27 -6.37
N ARG A 69 -19.66 -15.64 -7.42
CA ARG A 69 -20.50 -15.00 -8.42
C ARG A 69 -21.44 -16.02 -9.06
N LEU A 70 -20.92 -17.17 -9.48
CA LEU A 70 -21.75 -18.22 -10.06
C LEU A 70 -22.77 -18.75 -9.05
N GLU A 71 -22.36 -18.96 -7.80
CA GLU A 71 -23.26 -19.46 -6.76
C GLU A 71 -24.38 -18.45 -6.42
N LEU A 72 -24.04 -17.16 -6.34
CA LEU A 72 -25.01 -16.10 -6.11
C LEU A 72 -25.96 -15.95 -7.31
N GLU A 73 -25.46 -16.12 -8.54
CA GLU A 73 -26.27 -16.18 -9.75
C GLU A 73 -27.27 -17.34 -9.69
N LEU A 74 -26.83 -18.53 -9.27
CA LEU A 74 -27.72 -19.69 -9.09
C LEU A 74 -28.78 -19.40 -8.01
N PHE A 75 -28.36 -18.84 -6.88
CA PHE A 75 -29.27 -18.46 -5.79
C PHE A 75 -30.34 -17.45 -6.24
N ARG A 76 -29.94 -16.40 -6.99
CA ARG A 76 -30.86 -15.37 -7.52
C ARG A 76 -31.70 -15.84 -8.70
N SER A 77 -31.20 -16.76 -9.53
CA SER A 77 -31.97 -17.27 -10.67
C SER A 77 -33.25 -17.98 -10.24
N ASN A 78 -33.24 -18.60 -9.06
CA ASN A 78 -34.42 -19.17 -8.44
C ASN A 78 -35.42 -18.09 -7.95
N ALA A 79 -34.98 -16.83 -7.82
CA ALA A 79 -35.76 -15.69 -7.31
C ALA A 79 -36.33 -14.76 -8.40
N THR A 80 -36.51 -15.24 -9.64
CA THR A 80 -37.17 -14.50 -10.76
C THR A 80 -36.47 -13.20 -11.22
N GLN A 81 -35.24 -12.93 -10.81
CA GLN A 81 -34.54 -11.66 -11.11
C GLN A 81 -33.80 -11.65 -12.45
N SER A 82 -33.79 -10.48 -13.11
CA SER A 82 -33.20 -10.25 -14.44
C SER A 82 -31.70 -10.57 -14.52
N LYS A 83 -31.28 -11.25 -15.60
CA LYS A 83 -29.88 -11.66 -15.86
C LYS A 83 -28.92 -10.47 -16.11
N ASP A 84 -29.41 -9.29 -16.46
CA ASP A 84 -28.57 -8.16 -16.89
C ASP A 84 -27.79 -7.48 -15.75
N SER A 85 -28.24 -7.61 -14.50
CA SER A 85 -27.57 -7.02 -13.34
C SER A 85 -26.25 -7.69 -12.95
N LEU A 86 -25.91 -8.84 -13.55
CA LEU A 86 -24.84 -9.73 -13.07
C LEU A 86 -23.61 -9.79 -13.99
N ARG A 87 -23.49 -8.88 -14.98
CA ARG A 87 -22.23 -8.69 -15.71
C ARG A 87 -21.12 -8.33 -14.70
N GLY A 88 -19.96 -8.97 -14.77
CA GLY A 88 -18.93 -8.93 -13.71
C GLY A 88 -18.55 -7.54 -13.20
N ASP A 89 -18.53 -6.55 -14.11
CA ASP A 89 -18.27 -5.15 -13.75
C ASP A 89 -19.35 -4.55 -12.83
N ASN A 90 -20.61 -4.96 -12.98
CA ASN A 90 -21.71 -4.51 -12.13
C ASN A 90 -21.61 -5.10 -10.73
N PHE A 91 -21.22 -6.38 -10.61
CA PHE A 91 -21.02 -7.03 -9.32
C PHE A 91 -19.99 -6.29 -8.46
N LEU A 92 -18.82 -6.00 -9.03
CA LEU A 92 -17.76 -5.27 -8.32
C LEU A 92 -18.19 -3.84 -7.96
N LYS A 93 -18.89 -3.14 -8.86
CA LYS A 93 -19.40 -1.79 -8.59
C LYS A 93 -20.44 -1.76 -7.48
N ILE A 94 -21.31 -2.78 -7.39
CA ILE A 94 -22.30 -2.89 -6.30
C ILE A 94 -21.56 -3.14 -4.98
N ALA A 95 -20.65 -4.11 -4.94
CA ALA A 95 -19.85 -4.40 -3.75
C ALA A 95 -19.05 -3.17 -3.28
N GLU A 96 -18.37 -2.46 -4.19
CA GLU A 96 -17.64 -1.22 -3.87
C GLU A 96 -18.58 -0.13 -3.34
N LYS A 97 -19.76 0.05 -3.95
CA LYS A 97 -20.75 1.03 -3.51
C LYS A 97 -21.26 0.72 -2.09
N ASP A 98 -21.56 -0.53 -1.80
CA ASP A 98 -22.02 -0.95 -0.48
C ASP A 98 -20.92 -0.79 0.56
N LEU A 99 -19.67 -1.10 0.20
CA LEU A 99 -18.52 -0.88 1.06
C LEU A 99 -18.36 0.60 1.42
N LEU A 100 -18.43 1.48 0.41
CA LEU A 100 -18.37 2.93 0.61
C LEU A 100 -19.51 3.44 1.49
N LYS A 101 -20.73 2.91 1.29
CA LYS A 101 -21.91 3.25 2.08
C LYS A 101 -21.73 2.86 3.54
N LEU A 102 -21.26 1.65 3.81
CA LEU A 102 -21.10 1.11 5.16
C LEU A 102 -19.91 1.72 5.91
N SER A 103 -18.81 2.01 5.22
CA SER A 103 -17.60 2.56 5.86
C SER A 103 -17.66 4.09 6.06
N THR A 104 -18.24 4.83 5.12
CA THR A 104 -18.09 6.31 5.06
C THR A 104 -19.34 7.02 4.55
N ALA A 105 -20.52 6.44 4.76
CA ALA A 105 -21.80 6.98 4.29
C ALA A 105 -21.83 7.30 2.78
N GLY A 106 -21.01 6.60 1.99
CA GLY A 106 -20.93 6.74 0.54
C GLY A 106 -19.90 7.74 0.03
N ASP A 107 -19.05 8.34 0.89
CA ASP A 107 -17.99 9.24 0.45
C ASP A 107 -16.66 8.49 0.13
N PRO A 108 -16.32 8.26 -1.15
CA PRO A 108 -15.06 7.61 -1.52
C PRO A 108 -13.82 8.44 -1.19
N MET A 109 -13.95 9.78 -1.15
CA MET A 109 -12.81 10.64 -0.85
C MET A 109 -12.44 10.54 0.63
N ALA A 110 -13.44 10.47 1.51
CA ALA A 110 -13.24 10.21 2.93
C ALA A 110 -12.54 8.87 3.14
N LEU A 111 -13.04 7.78 2.55
CA LEU A 111 -12.50 6.43 2.79
C LEU A 111 -11.05 6.29 2.29
N TYR A 112 -10.78 6.63 1.04
CA TYR A 112 -9.48 6.39 0.40
C TYR A 112 -8.44 7.47 0.71
N SER A 113 -8.75 8.46 1.55
CA SER A 113 -7.75 9.41 2.06
C SER A 113 -7.11 8.96 3.38
N LEU A 114 -7.72 7.97 4.03
CA LEU A 114 -7.29 7.49 5.36
C LEU A 114 -5.88 6.85 5.32
N PRO A 115 -5.14 6.92 6.43
CA PRO A 115 -4.02 5.99 6.69
C PRO A 115 -4.46 4.53 6.48
N ILE A 116 -3.57 3.66 6.01
CA ILE A 116 -3.92 2.28 5.66
C ILE A 116 -4.50 1.51 6.84
N GLU A 117 -4.02 1.78 8.06
CA GLU A 117 -4.52 1.18 9.30
C GLU A 117 -5.97 1.60 9.59
N GLN A 118 -6.29 2.89 9.37
CA GLN A 118 -7.65 3.41 9.54
C GLN A 118 -8.58 2.92 8.42
N LEU A 119 -8.08 2.87 7.18
CA LEU A 119 -8.80 2.27 6.06
C LEU A 119 -9.20 0.83 6.40
N CYS A 120 -8.26 -0.02 6.79
CA CYS A 120 -8.54 -1.41 7.18
C CYS A 120 -9.47 -1.51 8.39
N GLY A 121 -9.37 -0.59 9.35
CA GLY A 121 -10.34 -0.48 10.44
C GLY A 121 -11.78 -0.23 9.95
N GLN A 122 -11.96 0.68 8.99
CA GLN A 122 -13.27 0.95 8.38
C GLN A 122 -13.78 -0.21 7.50
N LEU A 123 -12.89 -0.91 6.80
CA LEU A 123 -13.23 -2.13 6.07
C LEU A 123 -13.71 -3.23 7.02
N ASN A 124 -13.05 -3.39 8.17
CA ASN A 124 -13.43 -4.38 9.17
C ASN A 124 -14.78 -4.04 9.81
N ALA A 125 -15.04 -2.76 10.12
CA ALA A 125 -16.34 -2.30 10.61
C ALA A 125 -17.46 -2.57 9.59
N ALA A 126 -17.24 -2.26 8.31
CA ALA A 126 -18.20 -2.58 7.25
C ALA A 126 -18.42 -4.10 7.11
N ALA A 127 -17.34 -4.89 7.16
CA ALA A 127 -17.42 -6.35 7.11
C ALA A 127 -18.26 -6.93 8.25
N GLN A 128 -18.18 -6.38 9.46
CA GLN A 128 -19.01 -6.80 10.59
C GLN A 128 -20.50 -6.60 10.29
N VAL A 129 -20.88 -5.43 9.75
CA VAL A 129 -22.27 -5.15 9.35
C VAL A 129 -22.73 -6.12 8.25
N VAL A 130 -21.89 -6.38 7.27
CA VAL A 130 -22.18 -7.37 6.20
C VAL A 130 -22.39 -8.77 6.78
N LEU A 131 -21.65 -9.15 7.82
CA LEU A 131 -21.81 -10.45 8.50
C LEU A 131 -23.01 -10.49 9.45
N ASP A 132 -23.51 -9.34 9.90
CA ASP A 132 -24.77 -9.25 10.65
C ASP A 132 -25.99 -9.31 9.71
N TYR A 133 -25.86 -8.76 8.49
CA TYR A 133 -26.93 -8.67 7.49
C TYR A 133 -26.49 -9.21 6.10
N PRO A 134 -26.12 -10.50 6.00
CA PRO A 134 -25.51 -11.08 4.79
C PRO A 134 -26.41 -11.07 3.55
N TRP A 135 -27.74 -11.06 3.71
CA TRP A 135 -28.70 -11.00 2.61
C TRP A 135 -28.89 -9.59 2.03
N GLU A 136 -28.56 -8.53 2.78
CA GLU A 136 -28.65 -7.14 2.30
C GLU A 136 -27.47 -6.76 1.41
N TYR A 137 -26.31 -7.40 1.62
CA TYR A 137 -25.06 -7.08 0.93
C TYR A 137 -24.39 -8.33 0.32
N PRO A 138 -25.09 -9.14 -0.50
CA PRO A 138 -24.56 -10.44 -0.91
C PRO A 138 -23.38 -10.32 -1.88
N GLU A 139 -23.32 -9.29 -2.72
CA GLU A 139 -22.16 -9.01 -3.59
C GLU A 139 -20.92 -8.68 -2.76
N LEU A 140 -21.06 -7.77 -1.79
CA LEU A 140 -19.96 -7.39 -0.92
C LEU A 140 -19.51 -8.56 -0.05
N LEU A 141 -20.44 -9.33 0.52
CA LEU A 141 -20.10 -10.53 1.27
C LEU A 141 -19.29 -11.50 0.39
N GLY A 142 -19.72 -11.74 -0.84
CA GLY A 142 -19.01 -12.60 -1.79
C GLY A 142 -17.58 -12.12 -2.14
N CYS A 143 -17.37 -10.80 -2.22
CA CYS A 143 -16.02 -10.22 -2.36
C CYS A 143 -15.17 -10.45 -1.11
N LEU A 144 -15.71 -10.13 0.07
CA LEU A 144 -14.98 -10.21 1.33
C LEU A 144 -14.62 -11.66 1.71
N SER A 145 -15.51 -12.60 1.37
CA SER A 145 -15.40 -14.01 1.73
C SER A 145 -14.71 -14.87 0.68
N THR A 146 -13.89 -14.28 -0.18
CA THR A 146 -13.25 -14.94 -1.32
C THR A 146 -12.66 -16.34 -1.01
N HIS A 147 -12.03 -16.54 0.14
CA HIS A 147 -11.44 -17.84 0.49
C HIS A 147 -12.28 -18.65 1.50
N ALA A 148 -13.52 -18.23 1.75
CA ALA A 148 -14.41 -18.96 2.64
C ALA A 148 -14.91 -20.25 2.00
N ARG A 149 -15.57 -21.11 2.78
CA ARG A 149 -16.23 -22.28 2.21
C ARG A 149 -17.56 -21.84 1.60
N ILE A 150 -17.83 -22.28 0.37
CA ILE A 150 -19.09 -21.96 -0.34
C ILE A 150 -20.31 -22.44 0.47
N ASP A 151 -20.21 -23.58 1.15
CA ASP A 151 -21.31 -24.09 1.99
C ASP A 151 -21.65 -23.16 3.16
N ASP A 152 -20.63 -22.54 3.78
CA ASP A 152 -20.83 -21.56 4.85
C ASP A 152 -21.53 -20.32 4.30
N MET A 153 -21.13 -19.88 3.10
CA MET A 153 -21.74 -18.75 2.41
C MET A 153 -23.21 -18.99 2.05
N ARG A 154 -23.54 -20.19 1.57
CA ARG A 154 -24.92 -20.61 1.31
C ARG A 154 -25.78 -20.56 2.57
N LEU A 155 -25.23 -20.90 3.73
CA LEU A 155 -25.95 -20.81 5.01
C LEU A 155 -26.21 -19.36 5.42
N LEU A 156 -25.26 -18.46 5.14
CA LEU A 156 -25.38 -17.03 5.46
C LEU A 156 -26.33 -16.28 4.52
N TRP A 157 -26.39 -16.62 3.24
CA TRP A 157 -27.34 -15.98 2.30
C TRP A 157 -28.80 -16.38 2.53
N ARG A 158 -29.07 -17.43 3.31
CA ARG A 158 -30.44 -17.80 3.68
C ARG A 158 -31.00 -16.78 4.67
N GLN A 159 -32.01 -16.04 4.23
CA GLN A 159 -32.78 -15.16 5.11
C GLN A 159 -33.44 -16.02 6.22
N PRO A 160 -33.41 -15.57 7.49
CA PRO A 160 -34.14 -16.23 8.57
C PRO A 160 -35.63 -16.34 8.22
N SER A 161 -36.22 -17.51 8.48
CA SER A 161 -37.66 -17.69 8.29
C SER A 161 -38.41 -16.84 9.33
N PRO A 162 -39.53 -16.18 8.97
CA PRO A 162 -40.39 -15.48 9.92
C PRO A 162 -40.81 -16.35 11.10
N ASP A 163 -40.99 -17.66 10.85
CA ASP A 163 -41.45 -18.64 11.84
C ASP A 163 -40.35 -19.08 12.82
N ASN A 164 -39.08 -18.89 12.45
CA ASN A 164 -37.95 -19.18 13.31
C ASN A 164 -36.86 -18.10 13.12
N PRO A 165 -36.99 -16.96 13.80
CA PRO A 165 -36.10 -15.82 13.62
C PRO A 165 -34.71 -16.04 14.20
N LYS A 166 -34.49 -17.11 14.98
CA LYS A 166 -33.20 -17.39 15.60
C LYS A 166 -32.28 -18.11 14.60
N PRO A 167 -31.03 -17.65 14.44
CA PRO A 167 -30.07 -18.35 13.60
C PRO A 167 -29.82 -19.75 14.15
N THR A 168 -29.72 -20.73 13.26
CA THR A 168 -29.36 -22.09 13.67
C THR A 168 -27.91 -22.12 14.17
N GLN A 169 -27.55 -23.09 15.01
CA GLN A 169 -26.16 -23.24 15.47
C GLN A 169 -25.19 -23.35 14.28
N GLU A 170 -25.59 -24.06 13.22
CA GLU A 170 -24.81 -24.17 11.98
C GLU A 170 -24.56 -22.81 11.32
N GLN A 171 -25.55 -21.90 11.31
CA GLN A 171 -25.39 -20.54 10.80
C GLN A 171 -24.45 -19.71 11.68
N VAL A 172 -24.52 -19.86 13.01
CA VAL A 172 -23.60 -19.19 13.94
C VAL A 172 -22.15 -19.67 13.73
N ASP A 173 -21.96 -20.96 13.56
CA ASP A 173 -20.64 -21.55 13.32
C ASP A 173 -20.09 -21.14 11.94
N ALA A 174 -20.94 -21.15 10.90
CA ALA A 174 -20.60 -20.67 9.56
C ALA A 174 -20.19 -19.19 9.59
N ARG A 175 -20.97 -18.35 10.28
CA ARG A 175 -20.66 -16.92 10.46
C ARG A 175 -19.29 -16.73 11.10
N THR A 176 -18.98 -17.49 12.15
CA THR A 176 -17.70 -17.40 12.85
C THR A 176 -16.53 -17.77 11.93
N ARG A 177 -16.66 -18.83 11.13
CA ARG A 177 -15.64 -19.23 10.15
C ARG A 177 -15.43 -18.18 9.07
N VAL A 178 -16.51 -17.66 8.49
CA VAL A 178 -16.44 -16.61 7.47
C VAL A 178 -15.84 -15.34 8.06
N ALA A 179 -16.25 -14.93 9.26
CA ALA A 179 -15.69 -13.77 9.95
C ALA A 179 -14.17 -13.84 10.12
N HIS A 180 -13.66 -14.99 10.58
CA HIS A 180 -12.23 -15.22 10.69
C HIS A 180 -11.51 -15.13 9.34
N GLN A 181 -12.12 -15.65 8.27
CA GLN A 181 -11.53 -15.58 6.94
C GLN A 181 -11.50 -14.16 6.38
N VAL A 182 -12.60 -13.41 6.55
CA VAL A 182 -12.69 -12.00 6.13
C VAL A 182 -11.63 -11.17 6.87
N GLN A 183 -11.49 -11.35 8.18
CA GLN A 183 -10.47 -10.66 8.98
C GLN A 183 -9.05 -10.93 8.45
N ARG A 184 -8.70 -12.20 8.21
CA ARG A 184 -7.39 -12.55 7.63
C ARG A 184 -7.16 -11.95 6.24
N SER A 185 -8.21 -11.86 5.43
CA SER A 185 -8.15 -11.23 4.10
C SER A 185 -7.86 -9.73 4.21
N ILE A 186 -8.52 -9.03 5.15
CA ILE A 186 -8.29 -7.60 5.42
C ILE A 186 -6.88 -7.38 5.98
N ASP A 187 -6.40 -8.23 6.89
CA ASP A 187 -5.03 -8.17 7.41
C ASP A 187 -4.00 -8.36 6.28
N GLY A 188 -4.25 -9.33 5.39
CA GLY A 188 -3.45 -9.56 4.20
C GLY A 188 -3.40 -8.34 3.27
N LEU A 189 -4.54 -7.69 3.04
CA LEU A 189 -4.62 -6.43 2.31
C LEU A 189 -3.79 -5.33 2.98
N GLN A 190 -3.89 -5.18 4.30
CA GLN A 190 -3.13 -4.19 5.06
C GLN A 190 -1.62 -4.36 4.87
N ILE A 191 -1.13 -5.60 5.03
CA ILE A 191 0.29 -5.94 4.89
C ILE A 191 0.74 -5.70 3.44
N ALA A 192 0.00 -6.21 2.46
CA ALA A 192 0.35 -6.08 1.05
C ALA A 192 0.36 -4.61 0.60
N ALA A 193 -0.68 -3.84 0.94
CA ALA A 193 -0.78 -2.43 0.58
C ALA A 193 0.31 -1.60 1.25
N SER A 194 0.60 -1.83 2.53
CA SER A 194 1.66 -1.11 3.24
C SER A 194 3.03 -1.39 2.64
N SER A 195 3.36 -2.67 2.40
CA SER A 195 4.64 -3.08 1.80
C SER A 195 4.82 -2.50 0.39
N GLN A 196 3.81 -2.63 -0.47
CA GLN A 196 3.91 -2.14 -1.85
C GLN A 196 3.97 -0.61 -1.93
N TRP A 197 3.26 0.10 -1.03
CA TRP A 197 3.35 1.56 -0.93
C TRP A 197 4.75 2.00 -0.50
N GLN A 198 5.33 1.36 0.53
CA GLN A 198 6.68 1.65 0.98
C GLN A 198 7.72 1.38 -0.11
N TYR A 199 7.61 0.24 -0.79
CA TYR A 199 8.47 -0.10 -1.91
C TYR A 199 8.38 0.94 -3.03
N GLY A 200 7.16 1.35 -3.41
CA GLY A 200 6.95 2.38 -4.42
C GLY A 200 7.60 3.73 -4.07
N LEU A 201 7.49 4.15 -2.81
CA LEU A 201 8.16 5.37 -2.32
C LEU A 201 9.69 5.23 -2.33
N GLN A 202 10.23 4.08 -1.95
CA GLN A 202 11.67 3.82 -1.98
C GLN A 202 12.22 3.87 -3.41
N VAL A 203 11.57 3.19 -4.35
CA VAL A 203 11.96 3.22 -5.77
C VAL A 203 11.87 4.65 -6.32
N SER A 204 10.81 5.38 -5.99
CA SER A 204 10.67 6.78 -6.42
C SER A 204 11.82 7.65 -5.89
N SER A 205 12.24 7.44 -4.63
CA SER A 205 13.34 8.18 -4.04
C SER A 205 14.68 7.92 -4.72
N PHE A 206 14.91 6.67 -5.12
CA PHE A 206 16.08 6.27 -5.86
C PHE A 206 16.12 6.96 -7.23
N VAL A 207 15.01 6.92 -7.96
CA VAL A 207 14.87 7.54 -9.30
C VAL A 207 15.07 9.06 -9.23
N ILE A 208 14.43 9.74 -8.27
CA ILE A 208 14.57 11.21 -8.12
C ILE A 208 16.02 11.58 -7.79
N SER A 209 16.65 10.86 -6.87
CA SER A 209 18.05 11.11 -6.50
C SER A 209 18.98 10.91 -7.70
N PHE A 210 18.77 9.86 -8.48
CA PHE A 210 19.50 9.61 -9.72
C PHE A 210 19.34 10.77 -10.72
N LEU A 211 18.11 11.25 -10.93
CA LEU A 211 17.81 12.35 -11.85
C LEU A 211 18.48 13.66 -11.41
N ILE A 212 18.45 13.99 -10.11
CA ILE A 212 19.10 15.20 -9.58
C ILE A 212 20.62 15.13 -9.82
N CYS A 213 21.25 14.01 -9.50
CA CYS A 213 22.69 13.81 -9.73
C CYS A 213 23.03 13.90 -11.23
N TYR A 214 22.23 13.28 -12.09
CA TYR A 214 22.42 13.30 -13.54
C TYR A 214 22.37 14.74 -14.08
N ILE A 215 21.35 15.51 -13.71
CA ILE A 215 21.20 16.92 -14.11
C ILE A 215 22.37 17.77 -13.58
N GLY A 216 22.80 17.53 -12.34
CA GLY A 216 23.94 18.21 -11.74
C GLY A 216 25.24 17.98 -12.52
N ILE A 217 25.52 16.73 -12.91
CA ILE A 217 26.72 16.37 -13.70
C ILE A 217 26.67 17.03 -15.09
N LEU A 218 25.50 16.99 -15.76
CA LEU A 218 25.33 17.64 -17.06
C LEU A 218 25.59 19.16 -16.98
N SER A 219 25.16 19.79 -15.89
CA SER A 219 25.33 21.23 -15.67
C SER A 219 26.79 21.65 -15.43
N VAL A 220 27.62 20.76 -14.88
CA VAL A 220 29.02 21.07 -14.54
C VAL A 220 29.99 20.70 -15.66
N ASN A 221 29.85 19.52 -16.28
CA ASN A 221 30.92 18.97 -17.11
C ASN A 221 30.69 19.06 -18.62
N GLY A 222 29.49 19.38 -19.10
CA GLY A 222 29.15 19.43 -20.54
C GLY A 222 29.39 18.15 -21.35
N ASN A 223 30.04 17.14 -20.76
CA ASN A 223 30.44 15.88 -21.34
C ASN A 223 29.61 14.76 -20.70
N ASN A 224 28.88 14.03 -21.54
CA ASN A 224 27.83 13.08 -21.14
C ASN A 224 28.40 11.74 -20.69
N ASN A 225 29.25 11.70 -19.66
CA ASN A 225 29.69 10.43 -19.11
C ASN A 225 28.59 9.81 -18.23
N LEU A 226 27.63 9.17 -18.90
CA LEU A 226 26.48 8.49 -18.29
C LEU A 226 26.91 7.44 -17.27
N ALA A 227 28.07 6.79 -17.47
CA ALA A 227 28.61 5.82 -16.52
C ALA A 227 28.92 6.46 -15.15
N THR A 228 29.50 7.67 -15.14
CA THR A 228 29.77 8.41 -13.90
C THR A 228 28.49 8.76 -13.17
N ALA A 229 27.45 9.22 -13.90
CA ALA A 229 26.16 9.53 -13.30
C ALA A 229 25.44 8.30 -12.73
N VAL A 230 25.54 7.15 -13.41
CA VAL A 230 24.99 5.88 -12.91
C VAL A 230 25.69 5.42 -11.64
N VAL A 231 27.02 5.47 -11.59
CA VAL A 231 27.78 5.09 -10.39
C VAL A 231 27.45 6.01 -9.21
N PHE A 232 27.43 7.33 -9.42
CA PHE A 232 27.08 8.28 -8.34
C PHE A 232 25.60 8.22 -7.94
N GLY A 233 24.70 7.99 -8.89
CA GLY A 233 23.27 7.81 -8.61
C GLY A 233 22.99 6.53 -7.80
N LEU A 234 23.63 5.41 -8.16
CA LEU A 234 23.54 4.16 -7.42
C LEU A 234 24.13 4.29 -6.00
N ALA A 235 25.32 4.90 -5.88
CA ALA A 235 25.93 5.14 -4.58
C ALA A 235 25.06 6.06 -3.71
N GLY A 236 24.58 7.19 -4.26
CA GLY A 236 23.69 8.11 -3.55
C GLY A 236 22.38 7.45 -3.12
N GLY A 237 21.77 6.65 -3.99
CA GLY A 237 20.57 5.89 -3.69
C GLY A 237 20.76 4.84 -2.59
N PHE A 238 21.93 4.19 -2.54
CA PHE A 238 22.26 3.23 -1.48
C PHE A 238 22.51 3.90 -0.12
N PHE A 239 23.14 5.08 -0.10
CA PHE A 239 23.42 5.79 1.14
C PHE A 239 22.23 6.58 1.69
N ALA A 240 21.21 6.89 0.87
CA ALA A 240 20.05 7.67 1.31
C ALA A 240 19.24 6.99 2.46
N PRO A 241 18.91 5.69 2.41
CA PRO A 241 18.28 5.00 3.54
C PRO A 241 19.14 5.04 4.81
N VAL A 242 20.45 4.79 4.69
CA VAL A 242 21.39 4.80 5.82
C VAL A 242 21.46 6.19 6.47
N ALA A 243 21.53 7.25 5.67
CA ALA A 243 21.52 8.62 6.17
C ALA A 243 20.21 8.96 6.89
N ARG A 244 19.06 8.49 6.38
CA ARG A 244 17.76 8.68 7.02
C ARG A 244 17.70 7.98 8.39
N ASP A 245 18.18 6.75 8.47
CA ASP A 245 18.13 5.96 9.70
C ASP A 245 19.12 6.49 10.76
N LEU A 246 20.28 7.00 10.33
CA LEU A 246 21.21 7.73 11.20
C LEU A 246 20.58 9.03 11.74
N LEU A 247 19.88 9.79 10.88
CA LEU A 247 19.19 11.02 11.29
C LEU A 247 18.09 10.72 12.31
N ALA A 248 17.30 9.67 12.08
CA ALA A 248 16.25 9.23 13.01
C ALA A 248 16.83 8.85 14.37
N SER A 249 17.94 8.10 14.38
CA SER A 249 18.65 7.71 15.61
C SER A 249 19.21 8.92 16.36
N LEU A 250 19.79 9.90 15.66
CA LEU A 250 20.27 11.14 16.26
C LEU A 250 19.14 11.99 16.85
N GLN A 251 18.00 12.08 16.16
CA GLN A 251 16.81 12.77 16.67
C GLN A 251 16.25 12.10 17.93
N GLN A 252 16.34 10.78 18.02
CA GLN A 252 15.93 10.03 19.20
C GLN A 252 16.83 10.33 20.41
N MET A 253 18.16 10.36 20.23
CA MET A 253 19.11 10.71 21.30
C MET A 253 19.03 12.16 21.77
N ARG A 254 18.57 13.09 20.92
CA ARG A 254 18.39 14.49 21.34
C ARG A 254 17.17 14.69 22.25
N LYS A 255 16.21 13.76 22.21
CA LYS A 255 14.98 13.83 23.02
C LYS A 255 15.10 13.15 24.38
N SER A 256 16.15 12.36 24.60
CA SER A 256 16.54 11.76 25.89
C SER A 256 17.49 12.67 26.65
#